data_AF-A0A7Y5SK65-F1
#
_entry.id   AF-A0A7Y5SK65-F1
#
_cell.length_a   1.000
_cell.length_b   1.000
_cell.length_c   1.000
_cell.angle_alpha   90.00
_cell.angle_beta   90.00
_cell.angle_gamma   90.00
#
_symmetry.space_group_name_H-M   'P 1'
#
loop_
_entity.id
_entity.type
_entity.pdbx_description
1 polymer ?
#
loop_
_entity_poly.entity_id
_entity_poly.type
_entity_poly.pdbx_seq_one_letter_code
_entity_poly.pdbx_strand_id
1 'polypeptide(L)' 'MTQDRGKTDTLSEKAEAAFRQAAAKVVRRARETGTPVIVWKEGRIVEIPSEQVELAAADDGADDPGNVRTDG' A
#
# COMPACT_ATOMS: atom_id res chain seq x y z
N MET A 1 -23.36 -28.22 5.24
CA MET A 1 -22.23 -27.33 5.58
C MET A 1 -21.58 -26.92 4.27
N THR A 2 -21.99 -25.80 3.69
CA THR A 2 -21.50 -25.34 2.38
C THR A 2 -20.76 -24.04 2.60
N GLN A 3 -19.44 -24.07 2.46
CA GLN A 3 -18.57 -22.94 2.77
C GLN A 3 -18.75 -21.83 1.72
N ASP A 4 -19.07 -20.64 2.21
CA ASP A 4 -18.95 -19.34 1.55
C ASP A 4 -17.45 -19.07 1.29
N ARG A 5 -16.97 -19.44 0.09
CA ARG A 5 -15.53 -19.43 -0.24
C ARG A 5 -15.19 -18.45 -1.37
N GLY A 6 -16.02 -17.43 -1.59
CA GLY A 6 -15.88 -16.46 -2.69
C GLY A 6 -15.89 -14.98 -2.29
N LYS A 7 -15.99 -14.66 -1.00
CA LYS A 7 -16.08 -13.27 -0.51
C LYS A 7 -14.78 -12.73 0.10
N THR A 8 -13.89 -13.63 0.54
CA THR A 8 -12.62 -13.30 1.20
C THR A 8 -11.48 -12.89 0.26
N ASP A 9 -11.52 -13.33 -1.00
CA ASP A 9 -10.49 -12.95 -1.99
C ASP A 9 -10.55 -11.45 -2.28
N THR A 10 -11.75 -10.89 -2.46
CA THR A 10 -11.91 -9.47 -2.83
C THR A 10 -11.42 -8.47 -1.78
N LEU A 11 -11.56 -8.76 -0.48
CA LEU A 11 -11.10 -7.86 0.57
C LEU A 11 -9.57 -7.91 0.71
N SER A 12 -9.00 -9.10 0.65
CA SER A 12 -7.56 -9.30 0.71
C SER A 12 -6.87 -8.63 -0.47
N GLU A 13 -7.42 -8.78 -1.68
CA GLU A 13 -6.95 -8.11 -2.91
C GLU A 13 -7.01 -6.59 -2.80
N LYS A 14 -8.14 -6.04 -2.32
CA LYS A 14 -8.28 -4.58 -2.11
C LYS A 14 -7.32 -4.06 -1.05
N ALA A 15 -7.12 -4.81 0.04
CA ALA A 15 -6.16 -4.45 1.08
C ALA A 15 -4.74 -4.45 0.52
N GLU A 16 -4.35 -5.47 -0.24
CA GLU A 16 -3.03 -5.53 -0.88
C GLU A 16 -2.81 -4.38 -1.87
N ALA A 17 -3.81 -4.04 -2.68
CA ALA A 17 -3.78 -2.89 -3.58
C ALA A 17 -3.61 -1.57 -2.81
N ALA A 18 -4.38 -1.37 -1.74
CA ALA A 18 -4.26 -0.19 -0.88
C ALA A 18 -2.88 -0.10 -0.22
N PHE A 19 -2.31 -1.21 0.23
CA PHE A 19 -0.95 -1.23 0.79
C PHE A 19 0.11 -0.86 -0.25
N ARG A 20 0.03 -1.40 -1.47
CA ARG A 20 0.94 -1.03 -2.57
C ARG A 20 0.85 0.47 -2.87
N GLN A 21 -0.36 1.01 -2.95
CA GLN A 21 -0.57 2.43 -3.24
C GLN A 21 -0.04 3.33 -2.12
N ALA A 22 -0.26 2.94 -0.85
CA ALA A 22 0.26 3.67 0.31
C ALA A 22 1.80 3.65 0.32
N ALA A 23 2.42 2.49 0.09
CA ALA A 23 3.86 2.35 0.01
C ALA A 23 4.45 3.24 -1.09
N ALA A 24 3.85 3.24 -2.28
CA ALA A 24 4.28 4.10 -3.39
C ALA A 24 4.27 5.60 -3.01
N LYS A 25 3.21 6.06 -2.33
CA LYS A 25 3.09 7.46 -1.87
C LYS A 25 4.17 7.82 -0.85
N VAL A 26 4.49 6.91 0.07
CA VAL A 26 5.53 7.13 1.10
C VAL A 26 6.91 7.23 0.44
N VAL A 27 7.26 6.28 -0.42
CA VAL A 27 8.56 6.27 -1.11
C VAL A 27 8.72 7.50 -2.01
N ARG A 28 7.67 7.91 -2.72
CA ARG A 28 7.70 9.14 -3.53
C ARG A 28 8.04 10.36 -2.68
N ARG A 29 7.33 10.55 -1.55
CA ARG A 29 7.60 11.67 -0.62
C ARG A 29 8.99 11.61 -0.01
N ALA A 30 9.46 10.41 0.34
CA ALA A 30 10.79 10.20 0.88
C ALA A 30 11.86 10.68 -0.11
N ARG A 31 11.73 10.31 -1.39
CA ARG A 31 12.61 10.77 -2.47
C ARG A 31 12.54 12.28 -2.70
N GLU A 32 11.35 12.86 -2.73
CA GLU A 32 11.14 14.31 -2.91
C GLU A 32 11.78 15.15 -1.79
N THR A 33 11.79 14.61 -0.57
CA THR A 33 12.32 15.32 0.62
C THR A 33 13.74 14.92 0.99
N GLY A 34 14.33 13.93 0.30
CA GLY A 34 15.62 13.34 0.65
C GLY A 34 15.62 12.66 2.01
N THR A 35 14.45 12.21 2.49
CA THR A 35 14.34 11.51 3.79
C THR A 35 14.37 9.99 3.58
N PRO A 36 14.97 9.24 4.51
CA PRO A 36 15.01 7.79 4.42
C PRO A 36 13.65 7.16 4.75
N VAL A 37 13.40 5.98 4.20
CA VAL A 37 12.21 5.17 4.52
C VAL A 37 12.53 4.23 5.68
N ILE A 38 11.69 4.27 6.71
CA ILE A 38 11.82 3.40 7.88
C ILE A 38 10.88 2.20 7.73
N VAL A 39 11.43 0.99 7.76
CA VAL A 39 10.68 -0.26 7.65
C VAL A 39 10.84 -1.07 8.92
N TRP A 40 9.72 -1.55 9.46
CA TRP A 40 9.77 -2.61 10.46
C TRP A 40 9.81 -3.97 9.76
N LYS A 41 10.88 -4.73 9.98
CA LYS A 41 11.02 -6.09 9.44
C LYS A 41 11.62 -7.00 10.52
N GLU A 42 11.00 -8.16 10.74
CA GLU A 42 11.52 -9.20 11.65
C GLU A 42 11.83 -8.69 13.07
N GLY A 43 10.96 -7.83 13.61
CA GLY A 43 11.16 -7.26 14.95
C GLY A 43 12.22 -6.16 15.03
N ARG A 44 12.75 -5.70 13.88
CA ARG A 44 13.79 -4.67 13.81
C ARG A 44 13.33 -3.50 12.95
N ILE A 45 13.83 -2.33 13.31
CA ILE A 45 13.70 -1.11 12.52
C ILE A 45 14.89 -1.06 11.56
N VAL A 46 14.60 -0.95 10.26
CA VAL A 46 15.58 -0.82 9.19
C VAL A 46 15.35 0.52 8.51
N GLU A 47 16.40 1.30 8.38
CA GLU A 47 16.41 2.55 7.64
C GLU A 47 16.95 2.29 6.24
N ILE A 48 16.19 2.68 5.22
CA ILE A 48 16.55 2.48 3.81
C ILE A 48 16.60 3.87 3.15
N PRO A 49 17.75 4.27 2.58
CA PRO A 49 17.82 5.51 1.81
C PRO A 49 16.82 5.48 0.65
N SER A 50 16.15 6.61 0.40
CA SER A 50 15.02 6.69 -0.54
C SER A 50 15.35 6.26 -1.98
N GLU A 51 16.62 6.40 -2.36
CA GLU A 51 17.20 6.02 -3.65
C GLU A 51 17.40 4.51 -3.81
N GLN A 52 17.50 3.76 -2.70
CA GLN A 52 17.67 2.30 -2.70
C GLN A 52 16.33 1.54 -2.67
N VAL A 53 15.22 2.25 -2.48
CA VAL A 53 13.89 1.62 -2.46
C VAL A 53 13.38 1.45 -3.89
N GLU A 54 13.36 0.21 -4.39
CA GLU A 54 12.68 -0.14 -5.64
C GLU A 54 11.22 -0.50 -5.36
N LEU A 55 10.29 0.26 -5.96
CA LEU A 55 8.89 -0.14 -6.03
C LEU A 55 8.73 -1.04 -7.26
N ALA A 56 8.26 -2.27 -7.07
CA ALA A 56 7.70 -3.03 -8.17
C ALA A 56 6.56 -2.18 -8.78
N ALA A 57 6.56 -2.00 -10.10
CA ALA A 57 5.67 -1.09 -10.82
C ALA A 57 4.24 -1.21 -10.26
N ALA A 58 3.75 -0.13 -9.65
CA ALA A 58 2.36 -0.04 -9.27
C ALA A 58 1.57 -0.10 -10.57
N ASP A 59 0.76 -1.13 -10.74
CA ASP A 59 -0.29 -1.15 -11.75
C ASP A 59 -1.12 0.12 -11.51
N ASP A 60 -1.14 1.04 -12.48
CA ASP A 60 -1.76 2.37 -12.44
C ASP A 60 -3.31 2.27 -12.43
N GLY A 61 -3.83 1.15 -11.91
CA GLY A 61 -5.22 0.78 -11.84
C GLY A 61 -5.96 1.63 -10.82
N ALA A 62 -6.49 2.74 -11.34
CA ALA A 62 -7.62 3.51 -10.87
C ALA A 62 -7.52 4.05 -9.44
N ASP A 63 -7.58 5.38 -9.35
CA ASP A 63 -8.27 6.11 -8.29
C ASP A 63 -9.45 5.25 -7.78
N ASP A 64 -9.32 4.60 -6.63
CA ASP A 64 -10.47 4.08 -5.87
C ASP A 64 -11.11 5.34 -5.29
N PRO A 65 -12.24 5.83 -5.84
CA PRO A 65 -12.94 6.94 -5.23
C PRO A 65 -13.47 6.39 -3.92
N GLY A 66 -12.70 6.59 -2.86
CA GLY A 66 -13.05 6.18 -1.51
C GLY A 66 -14.50 6.57 -1.29
N ASN A 67 -15.33 5.56 -1.01
CA ASN A 67 -16.76 5.69 -0.78
C ASN A 67 -17.00 6.71 0.34
N VAL A 68 -17.10 7.99 -0.03
CA VAL A 68 -17.62 9.06 0.80
C VAL A 68 -19.14 8.93 0.69
N ARG A 69 -19.72 8.10 1.56
CA ARG A 69 -21.12 8.30 1.93
C ARG A 69 -21.18 9.56 2.77
N THR A 70 -21.49 10.69 2.15
CA THR A 70 -22.16 11.78 2.86
C THR A 70 -23.64 11.39 2.94
N ASP A 71 -24.03 10.77 4.04
CA ASP A 71 -25.44 10.75 4.45
C ASP A 71 -25.85 12.20 4.77
N GLY A 72 -26.95 12.64 4.17
CA GLY A 72 -27.62 13.90 4.42
C GLY A 72 -29.10 13.65 4.68
#